data_AF-B5EVY7-F1
#
_entry.id   AF-B5EVY7-F1
#
_cell.length_a   1.000
_cell.length_b   1.000
_cell.length_c   1.000
_cell.angle_alpha   90.00
_cell.angle_beta   90.00
_cell.angle_gamma   90.00
#
_symmetry.space_group_name_H-M   'P 1'
#
loop_
_entity.id
_entity.type
_entity.pdbx_description
1 polymer ?
#
loop_
_entity_poly.entity_id
_entity_poly.type
_entity_poly.pdbx_seq_one_letter_code
_entity_poly.pdbx_strand_id
1 'polypeptide(L)'
;MSTHQVKLAKATEDDFKVMWKVFYAFQEIECSGHISELREERLNKVVIGRLLQLGTGGFSRIVLGCQSFIDNVCDKNQDYYELSPSLLNAESELDKAHAALEAILKTGELSSDSVAIARTALGLDKYGFNEG
;
A
#
# COMPACT_ATOMS: atom_id res chain seq x y z
N MET A 1 -7.54 14.16 25.93
CA MET A 1 -6.88 14.59 24.68
C MET A 1 -7.86 14.35 23.54
N SER A 2 -8.21 15.37 22.77
CA SER A 2 -9.12 15.24 21.63
C SER A 2 -8.45 14.36 20.56
N THR A 3 -8.99 13.16 20.33
CA THR A 3 -8.63 12.32 19.18
C THR A 3 -9.26 12.93 17.92
N HIS A 4 -8.73 14.07 17.48
CA HIS A 4 -8.91 14.47 16.10
C HIS A 4 -8.15 13.46 15.24
N GLN A 5 -8.84 12.39 14.82
CA GLN A 5 -8.45 11.67 13.63
C GLN A 5 -8.47 12.68 12.49
N VAL A 6 -7.31 13.28 12.22
CA VAL A 6 -7.07 13.99 10.97
C VAL A 6 -7.27 12.93 9.90
N LYS A 7 -8.44 12.94 9.24
CA LYS A 7 -8.64 12.21 7.99
C LYS A 7 -7.63 12.81 7.02
N LEU A 8 -6.44 12.21 6.92
CA LEU A 8 -5.51 12.47 5.84
C LEU A 8 -6.31 12.35 4.55
N ALA A 9 -6.41 13.44 3.81
CA ALA A 9 -7.11 13.45 2.55
C ALA A 9 -6.43 12.39 1.66
N LYS A 10 -7.16 11.33 1.33
CA LYS A 10 -6.63 10.24 0.50
C LYS A 10 -6.52 10.71 -0.94
N ALA A 11 -5.45 10.30 -1.63
CA ALA A 11 -5.34 10.53 -3.06
C ALA A 11 -6.54 9.90 -3.78
N THR A 12 -7.07 10.62 -4.76
CA THR A 12 -8.18 10.17 -5.61
C THR A 12 -7.65 9.43 -6.84
N GLU A 13 -8.52 8.68 -7.50
CA GLU A 13 -8.18 8.05 -8.78
C GLU A 13 -7.73 9.09 -9.83
N ASP A 14 -8.35 10.26 -9.83
CA ASP A 14 -8.00 11.35 -10.74
C ASP A 14 -6.62 11.95 -10.42
N ASP A 15 -6.25 12.06 -9.14
CA ASP A 15 -4.90 12.47 -8.73
C ASP A 15 -3.86 11.51 -9.37
N PHE A 16 -4.08 10.19 -9.24
CA PHE A 16 -3.18 9.18 -9.81
C PHE A 16 -3.17 9.19 -11.34
N LYS A 17 -4.32 9.36 -12.00
CA LYS A 17 -4.39 9.46 -13.48
C LYS A 17 -3.56 10.63 -14.01
N VAL A 18 -3.57 11.77 -13.31
CA VAL A 18 -2.76 12.93 -13.70
C VAL A 18 -1.28 12.64 -13.49
N MET A 19 -0.91 12.06 -12.34
CA MET A 19 0.48 11.70 -12.04
C MET A 19 1.04 10.66 -13.02
N TRP A 20 0.23 9.68 -13.44
CA TRP A 20 0.62 8.67 -14.41
C TRP A 20 1.00 9.26 -15.78
N LYS A 21 0.27 10.29 -16.21
CA LYS A 21 0.60 11.02 -17.46
C LYS A 21 1.90 11.80 -17.34
N VAL A 22 2.18 12.37 -16.16
CA VAL A 22 3.45 13.04 -15.87
C VAL A 22 4.60 12.04 -15.94
N PHE A 23 4.45 10.88 -15.29
CA PHE A 23 5.45 9.80 -15.30
C PHE A 23 5.80 9.36 -16.73
N TYR A 24 4.80 9.08 -17.58
CA TYR A 24 5.08 8.69 -18.97
C TYR A 24 5.78 9.77 -19.78
N ALA A 25 5.42 11.04 -19.58
CA ALA A 25 6.08 12.13 -20.28
C ALA A 25 7.56 12.25 -19.86
N PHE A 26 7.88 12.05 -18.59
CA PHE A 26 9.29 11.98 -18.14
C PHE A 26 10.02 10.77 -18.72
N GLN A 27 9.42 9.58 -18.71
CA GLN A 27 10.05 8.41 -19.33
C GLN A 27 10.34 8.61 -20.82
N GLU A 28 9.43 9.26 -21.55
CA GLU A 28 9.66 9.58 -22.97
C GLU A 28 10.76 10.63 -23.20
N ILE A 29 11.07 11.47 -22.21
CA ILE A 29 12.20 12.40 -22.29
C ILE A 29 13.50 11.67 -21.95
N GLU A 30 13.52 10.91 -20.84
CA GLU A 30 14.73 10.29 -20.30
C GLU A 30 15.16 9.01 -21.04
N CYS A 31 14.20 8.21 -21.52
CA CYS A 31 14.47 6.85 -22.01
C CYS A 31 14.42 6.71 -23.54
N SER A 32 13.95 7.72 -24.28
CA SER A 32 13.72 7.59 -25.72
C SER A 32 15.00 7.68 -26.58
N GLY A 33 16.17 7.89 -25.96
CA GLY A 33 17.48 7.81 -26.59
C GLY A 33 17.80 8.96 -27.56
N HIS A 34 16.86 9.36 -28.42
CA HIS A 34 16.95 10.47 -29.38
C HIS A 34 15.55 11.12 -29.53
N ILE A 35 15.26 12.10 -28.68
CA ILE A 35 14.07 12.94 -28.79
C ILE A 35 14.44 14.25 -29.52
N SER A 36 13.59 14.71 -30.44
CA SER A 36 13.78 16.03 -31.06
C SER A 36 13.46 17.15 -30.07
N GLU A 37 14.18 18.27 -30.12
CA GLU A 37 13.96 19.45 -29.26
C GLU A 37 12.49 19.89 -29.21
N LEU A 38 11.80 19.94 -30.36
CA LEU A 38 10.39 20.33 -30.42
C LEU A 38 9.46 19.36 -29.67
N ARG A 39 9.78 18.06 -29.67
CA ARG A 39 9.00 17.04 -28.96
C ARG A 39 9.27 17.10 -27.47
N GLU A 40 10.53 17.31 -27.08
CA GLU A 40 10.91 17.53 -25.69
C GLU A 40 10.23 18.78 -25.11
N GLU A 41 10.23 19.90 -25.83
CA GLU A 41 9.54 21.13 -25.42
C GLU A 41 8.03 20.90 -25.20
N ARG A 42 7.39 20.14 -26.10
CA ARG A 42 5.97 19.78 -25.97
C ARG A 42 5.70 18.90 -24.76
N LEU A 43 6.53 17.89 -24.51
CA LEU A 43 6.40 17.02 -23.35
C LEU A 43 6.61 17.80 -22.05
N ASN A 44 7.60 18.69 -22.00
CA ASN A 44 7.84 19.57 -20.86
C ASN A 44 6.62 20.46 -20.56
N LYS A 45 5.97 21.03 -21.58
CA LYS A 45 4.73 21.80 -21.40
C LYS A 45 3.58 20.93 -20.87
N VAL A 46 3.46 19.69 -21.34
CA VAL A 46 2.47 18.73 -20.84
C VAL A 46 2.72 18.40 -19.36
N VAL A 47 3.97 18.10 -18.99
CA VAL A 47 4.37 17.84 -17.60
C VAL A 47 3.97 19.00 -16.70
N ILE A 48 4.38 20.23 -17.05
CA ILE A 48 4.06 21.43 -16.28
C ILE A 48 2.55 21.61 -16.16
N GLY A 49 1.81 21.52 -17.27
CA GLY A 49 0.35 21.69 -17.26
C GLY A 49 -0.37 20.66 -16.39
N ARG A 50 0.10 19.41 -16.36
CA ARG A 50 -0.48 18.35 -15.53
C ARG A 50 -0.12 18.50 -14.06
N LEU A 51 1.09 18.92 -13.73
CA LEU A 51 1.48 19.23 -12.34
C LEU A 51 0.67 20.42 -11.81
N LEU A 52 0.42 21.44 -12.62
CA LEU A 52 -0.46 22.56 -12.26
C LEU A 52 -1.91 22.10 -12.05
N GLN A 53 -2.43 21.22 -12.92
CA GLN A 53 -3.77 20.65 -12.76
C GLN A 53 -3.90 19.84 -11.46
N LEU A 54 -2.86 19.07 -11.11
CA LEU A 54 -2.83 18.29 -9.87
C LEU A 54 -2.81 19.19 -8.63
N GLY A 55 -2.10 20.31 -8.74
CA GLY A 55 -1.88 21.25 -7.65
C GLY A 55 -1.06 20.65 -6.51
N THR A 56 -0.69 21.49 -5.55
CA THR A 56 0.04 21.07 -4.35
C THR A 56 -0.75 20.06 -3.52
N GLY A 57 -2.07 20.23 -3.44
CA GLY A 57 -2.95 19.32 -2.71
C GLY A 57 -2.92 17.88 -3.26
N GLY A 58 -3.14 17.71 -4.57
CA GLY A 58 -3.14 16.37 -5.20
C GLY A 58 -1.76 15.72 -5.10
N PHE A 59 -0.71 16.49 -5.33
CA PHE A 59 0.67 16.02 -5.21
C PHE A 59 0.98 15.52 -3.81
N SER A 60 0.69 16.32 -2.77
CA SER A 60 0.94 15.95 -1.38
C SER A 60 0.16 14.70 -0.96
N ARG A 61 -1.10 14.54 -1.40
CA ARG A 61 -1.90 13.34 -1.10
C ARG A 61 -1.28 12.08 -1.66
N ILE A 62 -0.75 12.13 -2.88
CA ILE A 62 -0.07 10.99 -3.50
C ILE A 62 1.20 10.65 -2.73
N VAL A 63 2.09 11.62 -2.51
CA VAL A 63 3.39 11.40 -1.85
C VAL A 63 3.19 10.85 -0.42
N LEU A 64 2.31 11.47 0.35
CA LEU A 64 1.99 10.99 1.71
C LEU A 64 1.34 9.61 1.68
N GLY A 65 0.52 9.31 0.67
CA GLY A 65 -0.06 7.99 0.46
C GLY A 65 1.01 6.92 0.20
N CYS A 66 1.96 7.20 -0.69
CA CYS A 66 3.09 6.31 -0.98
C CYS A 66 3.98 6.11 0.26
N GLN A 67 4.29 7.18 0.98
CA GLN A 67 5.10 7.11 2.20
C GLN A 67 4.39 6.30 3.28
N SER A 68 3.09 6.53 3.49
CA SER A 68 2.29 5.74 4.42
C SER A 68 2.22 4.28 4.01
N PHE A 69 2.10 3.97 2.71
CA PHE A 69 2.12 2.60 2.22
C PHE A 69 3.45 1.91 2.55
N ILE A 70 4.58 2.54 2.19
CA ILE A 70 5.93 2.07 2.51
C ILE A 70 6.06 1.84 4.03
N ASP A 71 5.64 2.81 4.84
CA ASP A 71 5.73 2.71 6.31
C ASP A 71 4.94 1.56 6.92
N ASN A 72 3.90 1.08 6.24
CA ASN A 72 3.08 -0.05 6.69
C ASN A 72 3.56 -1.38 6.10
N VAL A 73 4.29 -1.34 4.99
CA VAL A 73 4.62 -2.53 4.20
C VAL A 73 6.08 -2.94 4.35
N CYS A 74 7.00 -1.99 4.41
CA CYS A 74 8.43 -2.24 4.44
C CYS A 74 8.98 -2.39 5.87
N ASP A 75 10.07 -3.15 6.01
CA ASP A 75 10.84 -3.17 7.25
C ASP A 75 11.61 -1.85 7.41
N LYS A 76 11.33 -1.14 8.51
CA LYS A 76 11.95 0.16 8.81
C LYS A 76 13.39 0.05 9.30
N ASN A 77 13.87 -1.16 9.59
CA ASN A 77 15.22 -1.41 10.09
C ASN A 77 16.19 -1.83 8.98
N GLN A 78 15.72 -1.89 7.73
CA GLN A 78 16.53 -2.23 6.57
C GLN A 78 16.78 -0.99 5.72
N ASP A 79 17.96 -0.91 5.10
CA ASP A 79 18.32 0.18 4.19
C ASP A 79 17.59 0.10 2.84
N TYR A 80 16.95 -1.03 2.56
CA TYR A 80 16.19 -1.29 1.34
C TYR A 80 14.70 -1.46 1.65
N TYR A 81 13.84 -1.21 0.65
CA TYR A 81 12.38 -1.41 0.73
C TYR A 81 11.99 -2.90 0.75
N GLU A 82 12.62 -3.71 1.61
CA GLU A 82 12.22 -5.08 1.86
C GLU A 82 10.87 -5.10 2.59
N LEU A 83 10.03 -6.08 2.24
CA LEU A 83 8.76 -6.28 2.92
C LEU A 83 9.01 -6.62 4.39
N SER A 84 8.16 -6.12 5.28
CA SER A 84 8.19 -6.49 6.69
C SER A 84 8.09 -8.02 6.86
N PRO A 85 8.74 -8.61 7.88
CA PRO A 85 8.65 -10.05 8.14
C PRO A 85 7.21 -10.56 8.28
N SER A 86 6.28 -9.73 8.78
CA SER A 86 4.85 -10.05 8.83
C SER A 86 4.21 -10.22 7.46
N LEU A 87 4.59 -9.41 6.47
CA LEU A 87 4.06 -9.51 5.11
C LEU A 87 4.74 -10.61 4.30
N LEU A 88 6.04 -10.86 4.52
CA LEU A 88 6.75 -11.99 3.91
C LEU A 88 6.11 -13.34 4.27
N ASN A 89 5.59 -13.46 5.49
CA ASN A 89 4.95 -14.68 5.97
C ASN A 89 3.42 -14.69 5.77
N ALA A 90 2.82 -13.62 5.27
CA ALA A 90 1.37 -13.44 5.26
C ALA A 90 0.64 -14.52 4.44
N GLU A 91 1.22 -14.94 3.31
CA GLU A 91 0.65 -16.02 2.47
C GLU A 91 0.66 -17.36 3.21
N SER A 92 1.79 -17.70 3.86
CA SER A 92 1.89 -18.93 4.66
C SER A 92 0.94 -18.92 5.86
N GLU A 93 0.78 -17.77 6.54
CA GLU A 93 -0.16 -17.63 7.65
C GLU A 93 -1.62 -17.74 7.17
N LEU A 94 -1.94 -17.21 5.98
CA LEU A 94 -3.26 -17.35 5.36
C LEU A 94 -3.57 -18.82 5.01
N ASP A 95 -2.59 -19.54 4.46
CA ASP A 95 -2.74 -20.97 4.15
C ASP A 95 -2.96 -21.82 5.40
N LYS A 96 -2.23 -21.52 6.49
CA LYS A 96 -2.46 -22.18 7.80
C LYS A 96 -3.87 -21.89 8.33
N ALA A 97 -4.33 -20.64 8.20
CA ALA A 97 -5.67 -20.25 8.63
C ALA A 97 -6.76 -20.97 7.81
N HIS A 98 -6.59 -21.07 6.49
CA HIS A 98 -7.51 -21.83 5.63
C HIS A 98 -7.52 -23.32 5.97
N ALA A 99 -6.35 -23.94 6.16
CA ALA A 99 -6.26 -25.35 6.53
C ALA A 99 -6.92 -25.64 7.90
N ALA A 100 -6.73 -24.75 8.88
CA ALA A 100 -7.40 -24.84 10.17
C ALA A 100 -8.93 -24.72 10.03
N LEU A 101 -9.41 -23.78 9.21
CA LEU A 101 -10.84 -23.61 8.97
C LEU A 101 -11.47 -24.82 8.28
N GLU A 102 -10.80 -25.39 7.28
CA GLU A 102 -11.26 -26.62 6.62
C GLU A 102 -11.30 -27.81 7.56
N ALA A 103 -10.32 -27.95 8.45
CA ALA A 103 -10.31 -29.01 9.45
C ALA A 103 -11.53 -28.89 10.38
N ILE A 104 -11.83 -27.68 10.87
CA ILE A 104 -13.02 -27.40 11.70
C ILE A 104 -14.32 -27.72 10.94
N LEU A 105 -14.42 -27.33 9.66
CA LEU A 105 -15.60 -27.61 8.83
C LEU A 105 -15.81 -29.11 8.57
N LYS A 106 -14.73 -29.91 8.52
CA LYS A 106 -14.79 -31.36 8.32
C LYS A 106 -15.08 -32.14 9.60
N THR A 107 -14.61 -31.68 10.76
CA THR A 107 -14.76 -32.39 12.04
C THR A 107 -15.99 -31.95 12.84
N GLY A 108 -16.53 -30.75 12.59
CA GLY A 108 -17.70 -30.21 13.31
C GLY A 108 -17.43 -29.83 14.77
N GLU A 109 -16.24 -30.07 15.29
CA GLU A 109 -15.83 -29.72 16.65
C GLU A 109 -14.80 -28.58 16.62
N LEU A 110 -15.18 -27.44 17.20
CA LEU A 110 -14.25 -26.39 17.59
C LEU A 110 -13.45 -26.91 18.81
N SER A 111 -12.38 -27.66 18.54
CA SER A 111 -11.45 -28.02 19.60
C SER A 111 -10.78 -26.75 20.14
N SER A 112 -10.43 -26.72 21.43
CA SER A 112 -9.70 -25.60 22.07
C SER A 112 -8.44 -25.21 21.30
N ASP A 113 -7.80 -26.20 20.70
CA ASP A 113 -6.55 -26.06 19.97
C ASP A 113 -6.80 -25.40 18.60
N SER A 114 -7.90 -25.75 17.94
CA SER A 114 -8.34 -25.10 16.70
C SER A 114 -8.69 -23.62 16.91
N VAL A 115 -9.30 -23.29 18.06
CA VAL A 115 -9.57 -21.90 18.46
C VAL A 115 -8.28 -21.15 18.78
N ALA A 116 -7.34 -21.77 19.52
CA ALA A 116 -6.06 -21.15 19.84
C ALA A 116 -5.20 -20.87 18.58
N ILE A 117 -5.20 -21.80 17.62
CA ILE A 117 -4.51 -21.64 16.33
C ILE A 117 -5.16 -20.52 15.51
N ALA A 118 -6.49 -20.48 15.42
CA ALA A 118 -7.21 -19.42 14.71
C ALA A 118 -6.98 -18.03 15.36
N ARG A 119 -6.99 -17.95 16.70
CA ARG A 119 -6.70 -16.71 17.44
C ARG A 119 -5.28 -16.21 17.22
N THR A 120 -4.31 -17.13 17.19
CA THR A 120 -2.91 -16.80 16.91
C THR A 120 -2.71 -16.35 15.46
N ALA A 121 -3.25 -17.09 14.49
CA ALA A 121 -3.12 -16.80 13.06
C ALA A 121 -3.83 -15.50 12.65
N LEU A 122 -5.00 -15.21 13.23
CA LEU A 122 -5.72 -13.95 13.03
C LEU A 122 -5.19 -12.80 13.89
N GLY A 123 -4.18 -13.05 14.74
CA GLY A 123 -3.57 -12.04 15.60
C GLY A 123 -4.52 -11.48 16.66
N LEU A 124 -5.61 -12.17 17.00
CA LEU A 124 -6.62 -11.71 17.96
C LEU A 124 -6.03 -11.55 19.37
N ASP A 125 -4.99 -12.32 19.69
CA ASP A 125 -4.28 -12.23 20.98
C ASP A 125 -3.35 -11.02 21.07
N LYS A 126 -2.91 -10.44 19.94
CA LYS A 126 -2.11 -9.20 19.93
C LYS A 126 -2.95 -7.95 20.20
N TYR A 127 -4.27 -8.02 19.98
CA TYR A 127 -5.19 -6.88 20.14
C TYR A 127 -6.00 -6.90 21.44
N GLY A 128 -5.68 -7.78 22.38
CA GLY A 128 -6.25 -7.73 23.74
C GLY A 128 -7.76 -7.97 23.80
N PHE A 129 -8.35 -8.72 22.86
CA PHE A 129 -9.70 -9.24 23.01
C PHE A 129 -9.67 -10.46 23.96
N ASN A 130 -9.43 -10.17 25.24
CA ASN A 130 -9.81 -11.06 26.32
C ASN A 130 -11.30 -10.82 26.56
N GLU A 131 -12.12 -11.74 26.08
CA GLU A 131 -13.52 -11.80 26.48
C GLU A 131 -13.58 -12.12 27.97
N GLY A 132 -14.35 -11.31 28.71
CA GLY A 132 -14.73 -11.56 30.10
C GLY A 132 -15.95 -12.46 30.20
#